data_AF-A0A498JQ91-F1
#
_entry.id   AF-A0A498JQ91-F1
#
_cell.length_a   1.000
_cell.length_b   1.000
_cell.length_c   1.000
_cell.angle_alpha   90.00
_cell.angle_beta   90.00
_cell.angle_gamma   90.00
#
_symmetry.space_group_name_H-M   'P 1'
#
loop_
_entity.id
_entity.type
_entity.pdbx_description
1 polymer ?
#
loop_
_entity_poly.entity_id
_entity_poly.type
_entity_poly.pdbx_seq_one_letter_code
_entity_poly.pdbx_strand_id
1 'polypeptide(L)' 'MVQTGNHWPEGLQKLLEYVKDKYQNPKVYISENGSISYASVNPCIYTDNGSPLEVLLEDPYRISFVTRHLYRINKAIQ' A
#
# COMPACT_ATOMS: atom_id res chain seq x y z
N MET A 1 4.01 -16.99 -7.14
CA MET A 1 4.07 -16.32 -5.82
C MET A 1 4.24 -14.83 -6.09
N VAL A 2 3.22 -14.01 -5.82
CA VAL A 2 3.37 -12.54 -5.98
C VAL A 2 4.38 -12.10 -4.93
N GLN A 3 5.51 -11.51 -5.35
CA GLN A 3 6.46 -10.96 -4.39
C GLN A 3 5.72 -9.93 -3.54
N THR A 4 5.62 -10.18 -2.24
CA THR A 4 5.13 -9.16 -1.32
C THR A 4 6.25 -8.13 -1.23
N GLY A 5 6.13 -7.02 -1.95
CA GLY A 5 6.98 -5.86 -1.70
C GLY A 5 7.08 -5.62 -0.20
N ASN A 6 8.29 -5.34 0.28
CA ASN A 6 8.64 -5.23 1.69
C ASN A 6 7.97 -3.99 2.32
N HIS A 7 6.66 -4.10 2.53
CA HIS A 7 5.80 -3.08 3.12
C HIS A 7 5.28 -3.63 4.45
N TRP A 8 5.02 -2.73 5.39
CA TRP A 8 4.61 -3.07 6.75
C TRP A 8 3.21 -2.52 7.08
N PRO A 9 2.13 -3.14 6.56
CA PRO A 9 0.74 -2.72 6.79
C PRO A 9 0.36 -2.55 8.26
N GLU A 10 0.92 -3.40 9.13
CA GLU A 10 0.74 -3.39 10.58
C GLU A 10 1.19 -2.08 11.22
N GLY A 11 2.14 -1.36 10.59
CA GLY A 11 2.62 -0.07 11.09
C GLY A 11 1.54 0.98 11.11
N LEU A 12 0.70 1.04 10.08
CA LEU A 12 -0.39 2.00 10.01
C LEU A 12 -1.48 1.69 11.04
N GLN A 13 -1.79 0.41 11.27
CA GLN A 13 -2.68 0.01 12.37
C GLN A 13 -2.14 0.49 13.71
N LYS A 14 -0.89 0.15 14.03
CA LYS A 14 -0.26 0.51 15.31
C LYS A 14 -0.15 2.03 15.50
N LEU A 15 0.07 2.78 14.43
CA LEU A 15 0.09 4.25 14.47
C LEU A 15 -1.29 4.80 14.85
N LEU A 16 -2.36 4.30 14.25
CA LEU A 16 -3.73 4.74 14.56
C LEU A 16 -4.14 4.38 15.99
N GLU A 17 -3.80 3.17 16.45
CA GLU A 17 -4.00 2.73 17.84
C GLU A 17 -3.23 3.63 18.80
N TYR A 18 -1.96 3.92 18.51
CA TYR A 18 -1.16 4.85 19.31
C TYR A 18 -1.78 6.24 19.37
N VAL A 19 -2.24 6.79 18.23
CA VAL A 19 -2.85 8.11 18.20
C VAL A 19 -4.13 8.14 19.04
N LYS A 20 -4.93 7.08 18.95
CA LYS A 20 -6.14 6.90 19.75
C LYS A 20 -5.84 6.92 21.24
N ASP A 21 -4.89 6.12 21.69
CA ASP A 21 -4.56 5.99 23.11
C ASP A 21 -3.85 7.23 23.65
N LYS A 22 -2.95 7.83 22.87
CA LYS A 22 -2.11 8.94 23.30
C LYS A 22 -2.82 10.29 23.28
N TYR A 23 -3.73 10.51 22.32
CA TYR A 23 -4.34 11.80 22.06
C TYR A 23 -5.87 11.81 22.24
N GLN A 24 -6.40 10.91 23.09
CA GLN A 24 -7.82 10.86 23.45
C GLN A 24 -8.75 10.63 22.25
N ASN A 25 -8.32 9.78 21.30
CA ASN A 25 -9.11 9.38 20.14
C ASN A 25 -9.70 10.56 19.32
N PRO A 26 -8.86 11.45 18.77
CA PRO A 26 -9.35 12.55 17.96
C PRO A 26 -9.89 12.01 16.63
N LYS A 27 -10.67 12.83 15.91
CA LYS A 27 -11.05 12.51 14.54
C LYS A 27 -9.82 12.60 13.63
N VAL A 28 -9.44 11.49 13.00
CA VAL A 28 -8.26 11.41 12.12
C VAL A 28 -8.68 11.17 10.67
N TYR A 29 -7.95 11.76 9.74
CA TYR A 29 -8.01 11.45 8.32
C TYR A 29 -6.61 11.04 7.84
N ILE A 30 -6.55 9.98 7.04
CA ILE A 30 -5.31 9.59 6.36
C ILE A 30 -5.29 10.37 5.04
N SER A 31 -4.48 11.42 4.96
CA SER A 31 -4.35 12.23 3.75
C SER A 31 -3.53 11.51 2.67
N GLU A 32 -2.57 10.67 3.06
CA GLU A 32 -1.69 9.97 2.13
C GLU A 32 -1.36 8.55 2.63
N ASN A 33 -1.44 7.58 1.73
CA ASN A 33 -0.90 6.24 1.89
C ASN A 33 -0.67 5.63 0.50
N GLY A 34 0.59 5.39 0.13
CA GLY A 34 0.94 4.98 -1.22
C GLY A 34 2.19 4.13 -1.28
N SER A 35 2.36 3.46 -2.42
CA SER A 35 3.56 2.70 -2.75
C SER A 35 3.96 2.94 -4.20
N ILE A 36 5.26 2.89 -4.45
CA ILE A 36 5.82 2.93 -5.80
C ILE A 36 5.46 1.65 -6.55
N SER A 37 5.22 1.76 -7.85
CA SER A 37 5.05 0.56 -8.68
C SER A 37 6.40 -0.12 -8.86
N TYR A 38 6.42 -1.45 -8.84
CA TYR A 38 7.63 -2.21 -9.18
C TYR A 38 8.12 -1.90 -10.60
N ALA A 39 7.18 -1.67 -11.53
CA ALA A 39 7.49 -1.29 -12.91
C ALA A 39 8.11 0.12 -13.00
N SER A 40 7.77 1.04 -12.09
CA SER A 40 8.36 2.39 -12.04
C SER A 40 9.84 2.39 -11.60
N VAL A 41 10.28 1.37 -10.85
CA VAL A 41 11.68 1.24 -10.40
C VAL A 41 12.51 0.27 -11.22
N ASN A 42 11.87 -0.58 -12.04
CA ASN A 42 12.54 -1.51 -12.94
C ASN A 42 12.07 -1.27 -14.39
N PRO A 43 12.55 -0.20 -15.04
CA PRO A 43 12.13 0.14 -16.40
C PRO A 43 12.62 -0.83 -17.48
N CYS A 44 13.44 -1.81 -17.13
CA CYS A 44 13.96 -2.81 -18.09
C CYS A 44 13.01 -4.00 -18.30
N ILE A 45 11.83 -4.04 -17.67
CA ILE A 45 10.85 -5.14 -17.84
C ILE A 45 9.98 -4.94 -19.10
N TYR A 46 10.11 -3.79 -19.79
CA TYR A 46 9.28 -3.43 -20.95
C TYR A 46 9.70 -4.07 -22.28
N THR A 47 10.65 -5.00 -22.26
CA THR A 47 11.10 -5.76 -23.42
C THR A 47 10.57 -7.18 -23.20
N ASP A 48 9.41 -7.63 -23.68
CA ASP A 48 9.24 -8.07 -25.07
C ASP A 48 7.76 -8.38 -25.45
N ASN A 49 6.76 -8.16 -24.57
CA ASN A 49 5.43 -8.80 -24.67
C ASN A 49 4.18 -7.90 -24.55
N GLY A 50 4.27 -6.57 -24.63
CA GLY A 50 3.10 -5.69 -24.56
C GLY A 50 3.43 -4.21 -24.73
N SER A 51 2.42 -3.35 -24.91
CA SER A 51 2.66 -1.90 -24.89
C SER A 51 3.11 -1.48 -23.47
N PRO A 52 4.01 -0.48 -23.32
CA PRO A 52 4.45 -0.01 -22.00
C PRO A 52 3.29 0.39 -21.07
N LEU A 53 2.15 0.82 -21.65
CA LEU A 53 0.96 1.18 -20.89
C LEU A 53 0.24 -0.05 -20.30
N GLU A 54 0.06 -1.12 -21.07
CA GLU A 54 -0.62 -2.34 -20.59
C GLU A 54 0.15 -2.96 -19.42
N VAL A 55 1.48 -3.00 -19.53
CA VAL A 55 2.36 -3.48 -18.45
C VAL A 55 2.27 -2.61 -17.19
N LEU A 56 2.13 -1.29 -17.34
CA LEU A 56 1.98 -0.36 -16.21
C LEU A 56 0.61 -0.42 -15.54
N LEU A 57 -0.45 -0.77 -16.29
CA LEU A 57 -1.80 -0.92 -15.74
C LEU A 57 -1.94 -2.20 -14.90
N GLU A 58 -1.18 -3.25 -15.24
CA GLU A 58 -1.11 -4.48 -14.46
C GLU A 58 -0.18 -4.33 -13.24
N ASP A 59 -0.63 -3.63 -12.20
CA ASP A 59 0.13 -3.38 -10.96
C ASP A 59 -0.40 -4.19 -9.75
N PRO A 60 -0.13 -5.51 -9.68
CA PRO A 60 -0.57 -6.34 -8.55
C PRO A 60 0.12 -5.94 -7.23
N TYR A 61 1.27 -5.27 -7.28
CA TYR A 61 1.99 -4.81 -6.10
C TYR A 61 1.21 -3.68 -5.40
N ARG A 62 0.77 -2.67 -6.16
CA ARG A 62 -0.04 -1.58 -5.62
C ARG A 62 -1.40 -2.07 -5.14
N ILE A 63 -2.03 -2.99 -5.85
CA ILE A 63 -3.29 -3.62 -5.42
C ILE A 63 -3.10 -4.33 -4.07
N SER A 64 -2.04 -5.14 -3.93
CA SER A 64 -1.71 -5.83 -2.68
C SER A 64 -1.36 -4.85 -1.55
N PHE A 65 -0.63 -3.78 -1.85
CA PHE A 65 -0.31 -2.72 -0.89
C PHE A 65 -1.59 -2.08 -0.35
N VAL A 66 -2.45 -1.55 -1.22
CA VAL A 66 -3.67 -0.83 -0.83
C VAL A 66 -4.60 -1.75 -0.04
N THR A 67 -4.85 -2.96 -0.54
CA THR A 67 -5.73 -3.94 0.11
C THR A 67 -5.27 -4.27 1.53
N ARG A 68 -3.97 -4.54 1.73
CA ARG A 68 -3.43 -4.88 3.05
C ARG A 68 -3.48 -3.70 4.02
N HIS A 69 -3.18 -2.48 3.57
CA HIS A 69 -3.26 -1.30 4.44
C HIS A 69 -4.70 -0.94 4.79
N LEU A 70 -5.65 -1.04 3.85
CA LEU A 70 -7.08 -0.84 4.13
C LEU A 70 -7.62 -1.88 5.12
N TYR A 71 -7.21 -3.15 5.00
CA TYR A 71 -7.55 -4.19 5.97
C TYR A 71 -7.05 -3.82 7.39
N ARG A 72 -5.80 -3.33 7.50
CA ARG A 72 -5.20 -2.92 8.77
C ARG A 72 -5.84 -1.66 9.35
N ILE A 73 -6.22 -0.69 8.52
CA ILE A 73 -7.01 0.48 8.93
C ILE A 73 -8.37 0.03 9.49
N ASN A 74 -9.06 -0.89 8.81
CA ASN A 74 -10.34 -1.42 9.28
C ASN A 74 -10.19 -2.08 10.67
N LYS A 75 -9.10 -2.83 10.89
CA LYS A 75 -8.77 -3.41 12.21
C LYS A 75 -8.52 -2.37 13.31
N ALA A 76 -8.00 -1.19 13.00
CA ALA A 76 -7.82 -0.11 13.96
C ALA A 76 -9.13 0.65 14.29
N ILE A 77 -10.14 0.53 13.41
CA ILE A 77 -11.47 1.15 13.60
C ILE A 77 -12.38 0.27 14.46
N GLN A 78 -12.35 -1.06 14.22
CA GLN A 78 -13.12 -2.06 14.99
C GLN A 78 -12.67 -2.13 16.44
#